data_AF-A0A2E2W9M3-F1
#
_entry.id   AF-A0A2E2W9M3-F1
#
_cell.length_a   1.000
_cell.length_b   1.000
_cell.length_c   1.000
_cell.angle_alpha   90.00
_cell.angle_beta   90.00
_cell.angle_gamma   90.00
#
_symmetry.space_group_name_H-M   'P 1'
#
loop_
_entity.id
_entity.type
_entity.pdbx_description
1 polymer ?
#
loop_
_entity_poly.entity_id
_entity_poly.type
_entity_poly.pdbx_seq_one_letter_code
_entity_poly.pdbx_strand_id
1 'polypeptide(L)'
;MQDPITETIQDTTPFFTSDTIVFGLLMIALGLIFYTSHIKEGFWAKFYKIVPALFMAYLIPAIFTSVGLIAPEWTTVQESGEVVEGSTSLYYMASRYLLPAALVLMTLSMDLKAVFNLGPKALIMFFTGTIGIVLGGPIAVLVIGLISPETVGGVGADAVWRGLSTLAG
;
A
#
# COMPACT_ATOMS: atom_id res chain seq x y z
N MET A 1 -14.69 25.39 33.25
CA MET A 1 -13.23 25.34 33.33
C MET A 1 -12.81 24.19 32.43
N GLN A 2 -12.30 24.52 31.26
CA GLN A 2 -11.79 23.57 30.27
C GLN A 2 -10.44 23.05 30.75
N ASP A 3 -10.32 21.75 30.97
CA ASP A 3 -9.02 21.09 31.06
C ASP A 3 -8.39 21.05 29.66
N PRO A 4 -7.20 21.64 29.44
CA PRO A 4 -6.49 21.45 28.19
C PRO A 4 -5.95 20.01 28.21
N ILE A 5 -6.59 19.16 27.41
CA ILE A 5 -6.07 17.90 26.89
C ILE A 5 -4.57 18.01 26.65
N THR A 6 -3.78 17.49 27.59
CA THR A 6 -2.37 17.21 27.38
C THR A 6 -2.34 16.00 26.47
N GLU A 7 -2.33 16.23 25.15
CA GLU A 7 -1.97 15.18 24.21
C GLU A 7 -0.60 14.65 24.64
N THR A 8 -0.58 13.39 25.09
CA THR A 8 0.67 12.71 25.42
C THR A 8 1.36 12.43 24.10
N ILE A 9 2.22 13.35 23.65
CA ILE A 9 3.00 13.19 22.42
C ILE A 9 3.84 11.90 22.61
N GLN A 10 3.54 10.88 21.81
CA GLN A 10 4.27 9.61 21.86
C GLN A 10 5.49 9.68 20.93
N ASP A 11 6.65 9.27 21.44
CA ASP A 11 7.83 9.09 20.62
C ASP A 11 7.63 7.85 19.74
N THR A 12 7.71 8.05 18.42
CA THR A 12 7.51 7.02 17.39
C THR A 12 8.75 6.82 16.53
N THR A 13 9.93 7.25 17.01
CA THR A 13 11.17 7.21 16.25
C THR A 13 11.51 5.78 15.81
N PRO A 14 11.63 5.50 14.50
CA PRO A 14 11.96 4.18 14.00
C PRO A 14 13.45 3.88 14.23
N PHE A 15 13.80 2.59 14.18
CA PHE A 15 15.19 2.16 14.34
C PHE A 15 16.11 2.74 13.26
N PHE A 16 15.64 2.83 12.01
CA PHE A 16 16.35 3.47 10.92
C PHE A 16 15.67 4.77 10.47
N THR A 17 16.38 5.88 10.59
CA THR A 17 15.94 7.21 10.14
C THR A 17 16.64 7.68 8.86
N SER A 18 17.71 6.99 8.43
CA SER A 18 18.44 7.33 7.21
C SER A 18 17.75 6.75 5.97
N ASP A 19 17.31 7.63 5.07
CA ASP A 19 16.68 7.26 3.79
C ASP A 19 17.49 6.26 2.99
N THR A 20 18.83 6.37 2.99
CA THR A 20 19.72 5.45 2.27
C THR A 20 19.63 4.02 2.82
N ILE A 21 19.58 3.88 4.14
CA ILE A 21 19.51 2.56 4.80
C ILE A 21 18.12 1.95 4.60
N VAL A 22 17.07 2.76 4.79
CA VAL A 22 15.68 2.33 4.59
C VAL A 22 15.47 1.90 3.13
N PHE A 23 15.99 2.65 2.16
CA PHE A 23 15.94 2.28 0.75
C PHE A 23 16.67 0.98 0.46
N GLY A 24 17.91 0.83 0.96
CA GLY A 24 18.68 -0.40 0.78
C GLY A 24 17.96 -1.62 1.35
N LEU A 25 17.39 -1.50 2.55
CA LEU A 25 16.60 -2.55 3.19
C LEU A 25 15.38 -2.95 2.32
N LEU A 26 14.62 -1.97 1.83
CA LEU A 26 13.47 -2.20 0.97
C LEU A 26 13.87 -2.86 -0.37
N MET A 27 14.95 -2.39 -0.98
CA MET A 27 15.44 -2.95 -2.24
C MET A 27 15.95 -4.39 -2.08
N ILE A 28 16.62 -4.71 -0.97
CA ILE A 28 17.04 -6.08 -0.66
C ILE A 28 15.81 -6.97 -0.45
N ALA A 29 14.82 -6.50 0.32
CA ALA A 29 13.59 -7.26 0.55
C ALA A 29 12.85 -7.56 -0.77
N LEU A 30 12.65 -6.53 -1.61
CA LEU A 30 12.05 -6.70 -2.94
C LEU A 30 12.87 -7.63 -3.83
N GLY A 31 14.19 -7.45 -3.85
CA GLY A 31 15.12 -8.30 -4.61
C GLY A 31 15.02 -9.76 -4.21
N LEU A 32 14.99 -10.07 -2.91
CA LEU A 32 14.83 -11.44 -2.40
C LEU A 32 13.46 -12.04 -2.76
N ILE A 33 12.38 -11.27 -2.62
CA ILE A 33 11.02 -11.72 -2.94
C ILE A 33 10.89 -12.06 -4.43
N PHE A 34 11.36 -11.17 -5.31
CA PHE A 34 11.29 -11.44 -6.74
C PHE A 34 12.28 -12.52 -7.18
N TYR A 35 13.48 -12.57 -6.60
CA TYR A 35 14.44 -13.62 -6.89
C TYR A 35 13.89 -15.01 -6.51
N THR A 36 13.38 -15.17 -5.29
CA THR A 36 12.84 -16.44 -4.80
C THR A 36 11.55 -16.84 -5.52
N SER A 37 10.74 -15.89 -5.99
CA SER A 37 9.54 -16.19 -6.78
C SER A 37 9.81 -16.68 -8.20
N HIS A 38 10.99 -16.41 -8.76
CA HIS A 38 11.41 -16.97 -10.05
C HIS A 38 11.98 -18.40 -9.94
N ILE A 39 12.23 -18.91 -8.72
CA ILE A 39 12.71 -20.27 -8.51
C ILE A 39 11.57 -21.26 -8.79
N LYS A 40 11.73 -22.07 -9.84
CA LYS A 40 10.67 -22.96 -10.35
C LYS A 40 10.58 -24.31 -9.63
N GLU A 41 11.56 -24.65 -8.79
CA GLU A 41 11.63 -25.95 -8.12
C GLU A 41 11.84 -25.82 -6.60
N GLY A 42 11.47 -26.85 -5.86
CA GLY A 42 11.68 -26.91 -4.40
C GLY A 42 10.61 -26.22 -3.57
N PHE A 43 11.01 -25.69 -2.41
CA PHE A 43 10.13 -25.08 -1.42
C PHE A 43 9.49 -23.77 -1.91
N TRP A 44 10.29 -22.88 -2.50
CA TRP A 44 9.85 -21.55 -2.94
C TRP A 44 8.76 -21.61 -4.01
N ALA A 45 8.86 -22.54 -4.96
CA ALA A 45 7.82 -22.75 -5.97
C ALA A 45 6.46 -23.15 -5.36
N LYS A 46 6.46 -23.96 -4.28
CA LYS A 46 5.24 -24.34 -3.56
C LYS A 46 4.71 -23.18 -2.71
N PHE A 47 5.58 -22.42 -2.06
CA PHE A 47 5.22 -21.26 -1.27
C PHE A 47 4.54 -20.18 -2.14
N TYR A 48 5.17 -19.80 -3.25
CA TYR A 48 4.65 -18.76 -4.15
C TYR A 48 3.41 -19.18 -4.96
N LYS A 49 3.09 -20.48 -4.97
CA LYS A 49 1.80 -20.98 -5.47
C LYS A 49 0.64 -20.66 -4.51
N ILE A 50 0.91 -20.57 -3.22
CA ILE A 50 -0.09 -20.26 -2.18
C ILE A 50 -0.11 -18.75 -1.91
N VAL A 51 1.07 -18.14 -1.79
CA VAL A 51 1.23 -16.73 -1.42
C VAL A 51 1.87 -15.98 -2.58
N PRO A 52 1.13 -15.12 -3.31
CA PRO A 52 1.68 -14.40 -4.46
C PRO A 52 2.87 -13.49 -4.09
N ALA A 53 3.82 -13.34 -5.00
CA ALA A 53 5.00 -12.50 -4.79
C ALA A 53 4.64 -11.03 -4.50
N LEU A 54 3.63 -10.49 -5.20
CA LEU A 54 3.13 -9.13 -4.97
C LEU A 54 2.59 -8.93 -3.55
N PHE A 55 1.91 -9.94 -3.00
CA PHE A 55 1.44 -9.87 -1.62
C PHE A 55 2.61 -9.81 -0.64
N MET A 56 3.67 -10.61 -0.86
CA MET A 56 4.88 -10.54 -0.04
C MET A 56 5.60 -9.19 -0.16
N ALA A 57 5.63 -8.62 -1.37
CA ALA A 57 6.23 -7.32 -1.63
C ALA A 57 5.53 -6.17 -0.90
N TYR A 58 4.25 -6.34 -0.53
CA TYR A 58 3.52 -5.42 0.34
C TYR A 58 3.67 -5.79 1.83
N LEU A 59 3.55 -7.07 2.15
CA LEU A 59 3.53 -7.56 3.52
C LEU A 59 4.85 -7.31 4.26
N ILE A 60 5.99 -7.60 3.63
CA ILE A 60 7.29 -7.49 4.30
C ILE A 60 7.60 -6.03 4.70
N PRO A 61 7.47 -5.01 3.81
CA PRO A 61 7.57 -3.61 4.22
C PRO A 61 6.55 -3.18 5.28
N ALA A 62 5.32 -3.70 5.23
CA ALA A 62 4.30 -3.42 6.24
C ALA A 62 4.70 -3.97 7.62
N ILE A 63 5.31 -5.16 7.67
CA ILE A 63 5.87 -5.72 8.91
C ILE A 63 7.01 -4.86 9.43
N PHE A 64 7.93 -4.42 8.57
CA PHE A 64 9.04 -3.52 8.98
C PHE A 64 8.51 -2.24 9.62
N THR A 65 7.42 -1.69 9.07
CA THR A 65 6.77 -0.51 9.63
C THR A 65 6.09 -0.83 10.97
N SER A 66 5.36 -1.95 11.04
CA SER A 66 4.60 -2.33 12.23
C SER A 66 5.48 -2.65 13.44
N VAL A 67 6.69 -3.17 13.22
CA VAL A 67 7.66 -3.43 14.30
C VAL A 67 8.54 -2.23 14.64
N GLY A 68 8.35 -1.08 13.98
CA GLY A 68 9.13 0.14 14.21
C GLY A 68 10.56 0.10 13.62
N LEU A 69 10.83 -0.80 12.67
CA LEU A 69 12.15 -0.87 12.01
C LEU A 69 12.38 0.32 11.08
N ILE A 70 11.31 0.71 10.36
CA ILE A 70 11.26 1.87 9.46
C ILE A 70 9.94 2.60 9.69
N ALA A 71 9.87 3.89 9.39
CA ALA A 71 8.60 4.63 9.38
C ALA A 71 8.61 5.67 8.25
N PRO A 72 7.46 5.92 7.60
CA PRO A 72 7.36 6.98 6.61
C PRO A 72 7.44 8.37 7.25
N GLU A 73 6.84 8.52 8.43
CA GLU A 73 6.79 9.72 9.24
C GLU A 73 6.89 9.29 10.70
N TRP A 74 7.57 10.09 11.52
CA TRP A 74 7.73 9.82 12.95
C TRP A 74 7.92 11.11 13.73
N THR A 75 7.70 11.02 15.03
CA THR A 75 7.87 12.12 15.97
C THR A 75 8.89 11.73 17.02
N THR A 76 9.93 12.55 17.19
CA THR A 76 10.96 12.36 18.20
C THR A 76 10.76 13.37 19.33
N VAL A 77 10.74 12.90 20.57
CA VAL A 77 10.60 13.76 21.76
C VAL A 77 11.96 13.84 22.44
N GLN A 78 12.57 15.03 22.44
CA GLN A 78 13.86 15.24 23.08
C GLN A 78 13.70 15.36 24.61
N GLU A 79 14.78 15.13 25.36
CA GLU A 79 14.80 15.29 26.83
C GLU A 79 14.42 16.71 27.30
N SER A 80 14.54 17.71 26.42
CA SER A 80 14.10 19.10 26.64
C SER A 80 12.59 19.30 26.55
N GLY A 81 11.82 18.28 26.16
CA GLY A 81 10.40 18.37 25.84
C GLY A 81 10.10 18.94 24.45
N GLU A 82 11.12 19.14 23.61
CA GLU A 82 10.96 19.61 22.24
C GLU A 82 10.54 18.45 21.31
N VAL A 83 9.51 18.70 20.51
CA VAL A 83 8.94 17.74 19.56
C VAL A 83 9.47 18.03 18.17
N VAL A 84 10.13 17.03 17.55
CA VAL A 84 10.65 17.14 16.18
C VAL A 84 9.98 16.09 15.30
N GLU A 85 9.37 16.53 14.20
CA GLU A 85 8.82 15.64 13.19
C GLU A 85 9.91 15.25 12.17
N GLY A 86 10.03 13.95 11.93
CA GLY A 86 10.88 13.37 10.90
C GLY A 86 10.04 12.68 9.83
N SER A 87 10.51 12.71 8.58
CA SER A 87 9.84 12.04 7.46
C SER A 87 10.86 11.53 6.45
N THR A 88 10.53 10.45 5.76
CA THR A 88 11.36 9.89 4.69
C THR A 88 11.05 10.53 3.33
N SER A 89 12.09 10.79 2.53
CA SER A 89 11.89 11.27 1.15
C SER A 89 11.62 10.13 0.15
N LEU A 90 11.59 8.87 0.61
CA LEU A 90 11.48 7.71 -0.27
C LEU A 90 10.14 7.61 -1.00
N TYR A 91 9.04 8.04 -0.38
CA TYR A 91 7.75 8.11 -1.07
C TYR A 91 7.82 9.07 -2.27
N TYR A 92 8.39 10.25 -2.07
CA TYR A 92 8.55 11.24 -3.14
C TYR A 92 9.49 10.73 -4.25
N MET A 93 10.59 10.09 -3.87
CA MET A 93 11.51 9.50 -4.84
C MET A 93 10.84 8.38 -5.65
N ALA A 94 10.12 7.47 -4.99
CA ALA A 94 9.41 6.38 -5.64
C ALA A 94 8.32 6.90 -6.58
N SER A 95 7.49 7.85 -6.14
CA SER A 95 6.39 8.41 -6.93
C SER A 95 6.86 9.25 -8.11
N ARG A 96 7.97 10.01 -7.98
CA ARG A 96 8.42 10.97 -9.01
C ARG A 96 9.48 10.43 -9.97
N TYR A 97 10.24 9.42 -9.57
CA TYR A 97 11.32 8.86 -10.41
C TYR A 97 11.07 7.40 -10.77
N LEU A 98 10.79 6.54 -9.79
CA LEU A 98 10.65 5.10 -10.05
C LEU A 98 9.33 4.76 -10.74
N LEU A 99 8.21 5.32 -10.29
CA LEU A 99 6.89 5.05 -10.83
C LEU A 99 6.77 5.50 -12.30
N PRO A 100 7.20 6.71 -12.70
CA PRO A 100 7.15 7.12 -14.11
C PRO A 100 8.04 6.25 -14.99
N ALA A 101 9.25 5.90 -14.53
CA ALA A 101 10.14 5.00 -15.25
C ALA A 101 9.51 3.60 -15.43
N ALA A 102 8.88 3.06 -14.37
CA ALA A 102 8.20 1.77 -14.42
C ALA A 102 7.01 1.79 -15.39
N LEU A 103 6.22 2.86 -15.44
CA LEU A 103 5.12 3.02 -16.40
C LEU A 103 5.64 3.10 -17.85
N VAL A 104 6.74 3.81 -18.09
CA VAL A 104 7.39 3.83 -19.42
C VAL A 104 7.88 2.43 -19.81
N LEU A 105 8.56 1.72 -18.90
CA LEU A 105 9.01 0.36 -19.16
C LEU A 105 7.84 -0.61 -19.40
N MET A 106 6.75 -0.45 -18.64
CA MET A 106 5.53 -1.24 -18.79
C MET A 106 4.86 -0.97 -20.15
N THR A 107 4.77 0.29 -20.57
CA THR A 107 4.19 0.65 -21.88
C THR A 107 5.04 0.15 -23.03
N LEU A 108 6.37 0.19 -22.92
CA LEU A 108 7.27 -0.42 -23.92
C LEU A 108 7.18 -1.95 -23.96
N SER A 109 6.90 -2.60 -22.82
CA SER A 109 6.73 -4.06 -22.73
C SER A 109 5.35 -4.54 -23.19
N MET A 110 4.40 -3.62 -23.39
CA MET A 110 3.03 -3.94 -23.77
C MET A 110 2.90 -4.11 -25.29
N ASP A 111 2.29 -5.21 -25.72
CA ASP A 111 1.93 -5.43 -27.12
C ASP A 111 0.70 -4.59 -27.50
N LEU A 112 0.95 -3.38 -28.01
CA LEU A 112 -0.09 -2.48 -28.52
C LEU A 112 -0.95 -3.12 -29.60
N LYS A 113 -0.38 -3.98 -30.46
CA LYS A 113 -1.13 -4.61 -31.56
C LYS A 113 -2.14 -5.62 -31.03
N ALA A 114 -1.74 -6.42 -30.04
CA ALA A 114 -2.66 -7.32 -29.35
C ALA A 114 -3.80 -6.53 -28.68
N VAL A 115 -3.48 -5.44 -27.96
CA VAL A 115 -4.48 -4.57 -27.31
C VAL A 115 -5.48 -3.99 -28.32
N PHE A 116 -5.01 -3.45 -29.44
CA PHE A 116 -5.90 -2.94 -30.49
C PHE A 116 -6.79 -4.03 -31.11
N ASN A 117 -6.29 -5.26 -31.24
CA ASN A 117 -7.06 -6.40 -31.76
C ASN A 117 -8.22 -6.82 -30.83
N LEU A 118 -8.23 -6.47 -29.54
CA LEU A 118 -9.40 -6.68 -28.69
C LEU A 118 -10.56 -5.73 -29.07
N GLY A 119 -10.26 -4.56 -29.63
CA GLY A 119 -11.23 -3.60 -30.15
C GLY A 119 -12.37 -3.27 -29.17
N PRO A 120 -13.63 -3.26 -29.61
CA PRO A 120 -14.78 -2.90 -28.77
C PRO A 120 -15.00 -3.80 -27.55
N LYS A 121 -14.51 -5.05 -27.58
CA LYS A 121 -14.70 -6.01 -26.48
C LYS A 121 -13.94 -5.57 -25.22
N ALA A 122 -12.73 -5.04 -25.38
CA ALA A 122 -11.93 -4.49 -24.29
C ALA A 122 -12.62 -3.28 -23.64
N LEU A 123 -13.27 -2.45 -24.45
CA LEU A 123 -13.98 -1.28 -23.96
C LEU A 123 -15.24 -1.66 -23.17
N ILE A 124 -16.00 -2.65 -23.67
CA ILE A 124 -17.19 -3.15 -22.97
C ILE A 124 -16.82 -3.81 -21.64
N MET A 125 -15.77 -4.64 -21.59
CA MET A 125 -15.33 -5.25 -20.32
C MET A 125 -14.84 -4.19 -19.31
N PHE A 126 -14.17 -3.13 -19.78
CA PHE A 126 -13.75 -2.02 -18.94
C PHE A 126 -14.96 -1.28 -18.35
N PHE A 127 -15.92 -0.85 -19.19
CA PHE A 127 -17.09 -0.13 -18.70
C PHE A 127 -17.98 -0.99 -17.81
N THR A 128 -18.15 -2.27 -18.13
CA THR A 128 -18.90 -3.21 -17.29
C THR A 128 -18.25 -3.35 -15.92
N GLY A 129 -16.91 -3.47 -15.87
CA GLY A 129 -16.15 -3.49 -14.61
C GLY A 129 -16.29 -2.19 -13.82
N THR A 130 -16.13 -1.04 -14.48
CA THR A 130 -16.26 0.28 -13.85
C THR A 130 -17.65 0.50 -13.26
N ILE A 131 -18.72 0.21 -14.02
CA ILE A 131 -20.10 0.28 -13.52
C ILE A 131 -20.29 -0.69 -12.35
N GLY A 132 -19.73 -1.90 -12.46
CA GLY A 132 -19.75 -2.90 -11.39
C GLY A 132 -19.13 -2.40 -10.09
N ILE A 133 -17.97 -1.74 -10.14
CA ILE A 133 -17.29 -1.20 -8.95
C ILE A 133 -18.05 0.02 -8.39
N VAL A 134 -18.46 0.95 -9.27
CA VAL A 134 -19.17 2.18 -8.87
C VAL A 134 -20.49 1.87 -8.18
N LEU A 135 -21.22 0.84 -8.63
CA LEU A 135 -22.46 0.40 -7.98
C LEU A 135 -22.19 -0.57 -6.83
N GLY A 136 -21.21 -1.47 -6.99
CA GLY A 136 -20.90 -2.52 -6.03
C GLY A 136 -20.42 -2.00 -4.69
N GLY A 137 -19.56 -0.96 -4.67
CA GLY A 137 -19.08 -0.33 -3.44
C GLY A 137 -20.22 0.18 -2.54
N PRO A 138 -21.07 1.11 -3.02
CA PRO A 138 -22.22 1.60 -2.27
C PRO A 138 -23.20 0.51 -1.84
N ILE A 139 -23.52 -0.44 -2.73
CA ILE A 139 -24.43 -1.55 -2.40
C ILE A 139 -23.84 -2.42 -1.28
N ALA A 140 -22.54 -2.74 -1.34
CA ALA A 140 -21.87 -3.51 -0.30
C ALA A 140 -21.94 -2.80 1.06
N VAL A 141 -21.69 -1.48 1.09
CA VAL A 141 -21.80 -0.66 2.30
C VAL A 141 -23.22 -0.68 2.87
N LEU A 142 -24.24 -0.57 2.01
CA LEU A 142 -25.65 -0.62 2.45
C LEU A 142 -26.02 -1.98 3.02
N VAL A 143 -25.64 -3.07 2.35
CA VAL A 143 -25.95 -4.44 2.80
C VAL A 143 -25.26 -4.75 4.12
N ILE A 144 -23.96 -4.44 4.26
CA ILE A 144 -23.23 -4.66 5.51
C ILE A 144 -23.74 -3.72 6.61
N GLY A 145 -24.12 -2.48 6.29
CA GLY A 145 -24.73 -1.57 7.24
C GLY A 145 -26.06 -2.07 7.82
N LEU A 146 -26.81 -2.89 7.08
CA LEU A 146 -28.05 -3.53 7.58
C LEU A 146 -27.78 -4.75 8.47
N ILE A 147 -26.71 -5.50 8.22
CA ILE A 147 -26.40 -6.75 8.91
C ILE A 147 -25.53 -6.51 10.16
N SER A 148 -24.55 -5.61 10.05
CA SER A 148 -23.55 -5.32 11.06
C SER A 148 -23.24 -3.81 11.07
N PRO A 149 -24.17 -2.97 11.58
CA PRO A 149 -24.03 -1.52 11.58
C PRO A 149 -22.77 -1.05 12.33
N GLU A 150 -22.29 -1.80 13.32
CA GLU A 150 -21.04 -1.53 14.04
C GLU A 150 -19.79 -1.59 13.14
N THR A 151 -19.78 -2.39 12.07
CA THR A 151 -18.65 -2.51 11.15
C THR A 151 -18.52 -1.29 10.23
N VAL A 152 -19.62 -0.56 10.02
CA VAL A 152 -19.69 0.56 9.05
C VAL A 152 -19.92 1.90 9.77
N GLY A 153 -20.53 1.89 10.96
CA GLY A 153 -21.01 3.07 11.68
C GLY A 153 -20.00 3.72 12.64
N GLY A 154 -18.87 3.07 12.95
CA GLY A 154 -17.94 3.54 13.98
C GLY A 154 -16.92 4.61 13.54
N VAL A 155 -16.65 4.76 12.24
CA VAL A 155 -15.50 5.55 11.73
C VAL A 155 -15.90 6.64 10.72
N GLY A 156 -17.21 6.80 10.46
CA GLY A 156 -17.74 7.74 9.47
C GLY A 156 -17.63 7.21 8.03
N ALA A 157 -18.53 7.66 7.15
CA ALA A 157 -18.63 7.16 5.77
C ALA A 157 -17.33 7.34 4.96
N ASP A 158 -16.55 8.39 5.27
CA ASP A 158 -15.26 8.68 4.63
C ASP A 158 -14.20 7.61 4.94
N ALA A 159 -14.09 7.17 6.20
CA ALA A 159 -13.11 6.16 6.58
C ALA A 159 -13.43 4.78 5.99
N VAL A 160 -14.72 4.42 5.92
CA VAL A 160 -15.18 3.20 5.26
C VAL A 160 -14.83 3.23 3.77
N TRP A 161 -15.07 4.36 3.11
CA TRP A 161 -14.76 4.52 1.69
C TRP A 161 -13.26 4.45 1.41
N ARG A 162 -12.45 5.11 2.24
CA ARG A 162 -10.97 5.00 2.17
C ARG A 162 -10.51 3.56 2.35
N GLY A 163 -11.05 2.83 3.32
CA GLY A 163 -10.75 1.40 3.52
C GLY A 163 -11.10 0.55 2.29
N LEU A 164 -12.30 0.71 1.72
CA LEU A 164 -12.70 -0.03 0.51
C LEU A 164 -11.81 0.28 -0.69
N SER A 165 -11.40 1.55 -0.86
CA SER A 165 -10.49 1.95 -1.94
C SER A 165 -9.11 1.29 -1.82
N THR A 166 -8.61 1.04 -0.60
CA THR A 166 -7.31 0.36 -0.40
C THR A 166 -7.35 -1.13 -0.78
N LEU A 167 -8.52 -1.77 -0.72
CA LEU A 167 -8.69 -3.18 -1.09
C LEU A 167 -8.99 -3.37 -2.59
N ALA A 168 -9.58 -2.36 -3.23
CA ALA A 168 -9.93 -2.40 -4.65
C ALA A 168 -8.71 -2.23 -5.57
N GLY A 169 -7.58 -1.73 -5.04
CA GLY A 169 -6.32 -1.54 -5.77
C GLY A 169 -5.95 -0.07 -5.94
#